data_AF-A0A0H5QFY8-F1
#
_entry.id   AF-A0A0H5QFY8-F1
#
_cell.length_a   1.000
_cell.length_b   1.000
_cell.length_c   1.000
_cell.angle_alpha   90.00
_cell.angle_beta   90.00
_cell.angle_gamma   90.00
#
_symmetry.space_group_name_H-M   'P 1'
#
loop_
_entity.id
_entity.type
_entity.pdbx_description
1 polymer ?
#
loop_
_entity_poly.entity_id
_entity_poly.type
_entity_poly.pdbx_seq_one_letter_code
_entity_poly.pdbx_strand_id
1 'polypeptide(L)'
;MEPIDQHVEGDGFPTNATAPDVAVQPSPGLTLDCRKCNLKFKTREELSNHLSFFCQNSKYADIEKFKQSILQESYSGTGNQPNLSFEGIRNFINAGTGAIGKVSLAELRSQIRGDATAMADVKTEVLKQREKELLSNLRALKSNHSEIMSKRMEEETRIQTMIGDLDEQRSSEIRARMEKERVKDALQKIDKANLQALEIEKRQEIDELIKEQEFLKKKEMLALEEIQKLVGQIDTNNSKMESTPLKRSALSLPWGNQLENPVSATDFRQKFAQTGRNLGEEAAKLRIIRQQRMAERGAIVTKLEAMTRSTNGQTPSPTERISENQRRKLIETLKAKQTEEMA
;
A
#
# COMPACT_ATOMS: atom_id res chain seq x y z
N MET A 1 -54.03 -23.70 -23.10
CA MET A 1 -54.08 -25.08 -22.60
C MET A 1 -52.67 -25.44 -22.17
N GLU A 2 -52.51 -25.48 -20.84
CA GLU A 2 -51.37 -25.96 -20.02
C GLU A 2 -51.07 -27.45 -20.25
N PRO A 3 -49.91 -28.03 -19.81
CA PRO A 3 -49.25 -27.96 -18.48
C PRO A 3 -47.78 -27.49 -18.53
N ILE A 4 -47.11 -26.90 -17.52
CA ILE A 4 -46.92 -27.09 -16.06
C ILE A 4 -46.31 -28.46 -15.68
N ASP A 5 -44.98 -28.47 -15.52
CA ASP A 5 -44.20 -29.36 -14.62
C ASP A 5 -42.92 -28.57 -14.22
N GLN A 6 -42.81 -28.02 -13.01
CA GLN A 6 -42.45 -28.60 -11.70
C GLN A 6 -40.94 -28.89 -11.49
N HIS A 7 -40.38 -28.03 -10.61
CA HIS A 7 -39.25 -28.18 -9.67
C HIS A 7 -38.44 -29.48 -9.62
N VAL A 8 -37.09 -29.32 -9.55
CA VAL A 8 -36.27 -29.86 -8.44
C VAL A 8 -35.15 -28.87 -8.10
N GLU A 9 -35.06 -28.56 -6.81
CA GLU A 9 -34.06 -27.73 -6.14
C GLU A 9 -32.68 -28.40 -6.14
N GLY A 10 -31.62 -27.60 -6.25
CA GLY A 10 -30.24 -28.07 -6.19
C GLY A 10 -29.33 -26.95 -5.68
N ASP A 11 -29.48 -26.61 -4.40
CA ASP A 11 -28.55 -25.75 -3.66
C ASP A 11 -27.18 -26.43 -3.55
N GLY A 12 -26.37 -26.23 -4.58
CA GLY A 12 -24.93 -26.50 -4.55
C GLY A 12 -24.21 -25.35 -3.87
N PHE A 13 -24.03 -25.45 -2.55
CA PHE A 13 -23.05 -24.65 -1.80
C PHE A 13 -21.67 -24.77 -2.46
N PRO A 14 -21.02 -23.68 -2.92
CA PRO A 14 -19.58 -23.72 -3.14
C PRO A 14 -18.91 -23.80 -1.77
N THR A 15 -18.28 -24.94 -1.52
CA THR A 15 -17.41 -25.18 -0.39
C THR A 15 -16.33 -24.11 -0.31
N ASN A 16 -16.24 -23.53 0.87
CA ASN A 16 -15.29 -22.52 1.31
C ASN A 16 -13.86 -23.00 0.97
N ALA A 17 -13.27 -22.41 -0.06
CA ALA A 17 -11.87 -22.62 -0.40
C ALA A 17 -11.03 -22.03 0.73
N THR A 18 -10.44 -22.94 1.50
CA THR A 18 -9.46 -22.73 2.57
C THR A 18 -8.39 -21.74 2.11
N ALA A 19 -8.49 -20.51 2.59
CA ALA A 19 -7.41 -19.54 2.48
C ALA A 19 -6.20 -20.05 3.28
N PRO A 20 -4.96 -19.84 2.79
CA PRO A 20 -3.77 -20.20 3.54
C PRO A 20 -3.72 -19.39 4.84
N ASP A 21 -3.52 -20.15 5.91
CA ASP A 21 -3.29 -19.75 7.29
C ASP A 21 -2.22 -18.65 7.36
N VAL A 22 -2.65 -17.39 7.29
CA VAL A 22 -1.83 -16.26 7.68
C VAL A 22 -1.74 -16.34 9.19
N ALA A 23 -0.64 -16.93 9.66
CA ALA A 23 -0.22 -16.90 11.04
C ALA A 23 -0.23 -15.44 11.52
N VAL A 24 -1.36 -15.05 12.13
CA VAL A 24 -1.45 -13.89 12.99
C VAL A 24 -0.52 -14.23 14.15
N GLN A 25 0.69 -13.72 14.08
CA GLN A 25 1.56 -13.73 15.24
C GLN A 25 0.78 -13.07 16.38
N PRO A 26 0.55 -13.76 17.51
CA PRO A 26 0.02 -13.10 18.68
C PRO A 26 1.04 -12.03 19.05
N SER A 27 0.68 -10.77 18.81
CA SER A 27 1.37 -9.61 19.37
C SER A 27 1.68 -9.93 20.83
N PRO A 28 2.93 -9.76 21.30
CA PRO A 28 3.34 -10.20 22.63
C PRO A 28 2.37 -9.63 23.65
N GLY A 29 1.54 -10.52 24.21
CA GLY A 29 0.52 -10.15 25.17
C GLY A 29 1.21 -9.39 26.28
N LEU A 30 0.85 -8.12 26.45
CA LEU A 30 1.28 -7.31 27.57
C LEU A 30 0.92 -8.08 28.83
N THR A 31 1.93 -8.68 29.47
CA THR A 31 1.74 -9.42 30.70
C THR A 31 1.24 -8.43 31.73
N LEU A 32 0.02 -8.65 32.24
CA LEU A 32 -0.61 -7.80 33.26
C LEU A 32 -0.04 -8.15 34.64
N ASP A 33 1.27 -8.17 34.77
CA ASP A 33 1.99 -8.47 35.99
C ASP A 33 2.83 -7.27 36.45
N CYS A 34 2.78 -7.00 37.75
CA CYS A 34 3.60 -5.95 38.31
C CYS A 34 5.03 -6.46 38.49
N ARG A 35 5.98 -5.94 37.71
CA ARG A 35 7.40 -6.35 37.74
C ARG A 35 8.11 -6.22 39.10
N LYS A 36 7.54 -5.46 40.04
CA LYS A 36 8.15 -5.21 41.36
C LYS A 36 7.71 -6.23 42.42
N CYS A 37 6.46 -6.68 42.36
CA CYS A 37 5.88 -7.59 43.35
C CYS A 37 5.38 -8.92 42.75
N ASN A 38 5.51 -9.09 41.43
CA ASN A 38 5.13 -10.26 40.64
C ASN A 38 3.65 -10.71 40.80
N LEU A 39 2.78 -9.79 41.24
CA LEU A 39 1.33 -10.00 41.27
C LEU A 39 0.74 -9.89 39.88
N LYS A 40 -0.15 -10.83 39.52
CA LYS A 40 -0.87 -10.88 38.24
C LYS A 40 -2.26 -10.26 38.40
N PHE A 41 -2.64 -9.42 37.45
CA PHE A 41 -3.92 -8.70 37.45
C PHE A 41 -4.77 -9.13 36.26
N LYS A 42 -6.10 -9.08 36.42
CA LYS A 42 -7.04 -9.51 35.37
C LYS A 42 -7.30 -8.39 34.36
N THR A 43 -7.20 -7.14 34.81
CA THR A 43 -7.44 -5.95 33.99
C THR A 43 -6.28 -4.97 34.08
N ARG A 44 -6.13 -4.12 33.05
CA ARG A 44 -5.11 -3.07 32.99
C ARG A 44 -5.33 -1.98 34.06
N GLU A 45 -6.59 -1.72 34.40
CA GLU A 45 -6.98 -0.74 35.42
C GLU A 45 -6.56 -1.19 36.82
N GLU A 46 -6.72 -2.47 37.15
CA GLU A 46 -6.24 -3.06 38.41
C GLU A 46 -4.72 -2.92 38.56
N LEU A 47 -3.96 -3.21 37.49
CA LEU A 47 -2.50 -3.04 37.49
C LEU A 47 -2.10 -1.57 37.69
N SER A 48 -2.81 -0.64 37.07
CA SER A 48 -2.56 0.81 37.21
C SER A 48 -2.84 1.31 38.64
N ASN A 49 -3.95 0.87 39.24
CA ASN A 49 -4.28 1.19 40.64
C ASN A 49 -3.26 0.56 41.60
N HIS A 50 -2.82 -0.66 41.33
CA HIS A 50 -1.76 -1.28 42.12
C HIS A 50 -0.45 -0.49 42.03
N LEU A 51 0.00 -0.11 40.84
CA LEU A 51 1.24 0.64 40.64
C LEU A 51 1.23 2.02 41.32
N SER A 52 0.07 2.68 41.37
CA SER A 52 -0.07 4.02 41.97
C SER A 52 -0.22 3.99 43.50
N PHE A 53 -0.97 3.03 44.05
CA PHE A 53 -1.36 3.06 45.47
C PHE A 53 -0.76 1.95 46.33
N PHE A 54 -0.35 0.82 45.76
CA PHE A 54 -0.07 -0.39 46.55
C PHE A 54 1.28 -1.05 46.28
N CYS A 55 1.95 -0.70 45.18
CA CYS A 55 3.27 -1.24 44.86
C CYS A 55 4.30 -0.76 45.90
N GLN A 56 5.38 -1.54 46.13
CA GLN A 56 6.34 -1.38 47.24
C GLN A 56 6.95 0.02 47.45
N ASN A 57 6.82 0.94 46.50
CA ASN A 57 7.28 2.33 46.61
C ASN A 57 6.17 3.32 47.02
N SER A 58 4.95 2.85 47.22
CA SER A 58 3.81 3.67 47.65
C SER A 58 3.91 3.98 49.15
N LYS A 59 3.40 5.15 49.54
CA LYS A 59 3.24 5.57 50.94
C LYS A 59 2.50 4.55 51.81
N TYR A 60 1.67 3.70 51.21
CA TYR A 60 0.85 2.70 51.90
C TYR A 60 1.51 1.32 52.02
N ALA A 61 2.62 1.06 51.32
CA ALA A 61 3.30 -0.24 51.37
C ALA A 61 4.11 -0.43 52.67
N ASP A 62 4.52 0.68 53.29
CA ASP A 62 5.36 0.71 54.48
C ASP A 62 4.46 0.91 55.72
N ILE A 63 4.12 -0.19 56.38
CA ILE A 63 3.16 -0.22 57.50
C ILE A 63 3.56 0.76 58.62
N GLU A 64 4.87 0.98 58.82
CA GLU A 64 5.36 1.93 59.82
C GLU A 64 5.10 3.40 59.43
N LYS A 65 5.29 3.75 58.15
CA LYS A 65 5.00 5.11 57.65
C LYS A 65 3.51 5.39 57.63
N PHE A 66 2.69 4.38 57.33
CA PHE A 66 1.24 4.51 57.42
C PHE A 66 0.77 4.69 58.86
N LYS A 67 1.35 3.96 59.83
CA LYS A 67 1.09 4.18 61.26
C LYS A 67 1.51 5.59 61.71
N GLN A 68 2.67 6.09 61.25
CA GLN A 68 3.09 7.47 61.52
C GLN A 68 2.15 8.51 60.91
N SER A 69 1.68 8.29 59.68
CA SER A 69 0.69 9.14 59.01
C SER A 69 -0.61 9.22 59.81
N ILE A 70 -1.15 8.08 60.26
CA ILE A 70 -2.38 8.05 61.07
C ILE A 70 -2.15 8.74 62.42
N LEU A 71 -1.00 8.52 63.06
CA LEU A 71 -0.68 9.18 64.33
C LEU A 71 -0.56 10.70 64.14
N GLN A 72 0.07 11.15 63.06
CA GLN A 72 0.22 12.57 62.76
C GLN A 72 -1.14 13.22 62.41
N GLU A 73 -1.99 12.51 61.67
CA GLU A 73 -3.34 12.97 61.33
C GLU A 73 -4.28 12.96 62.55
N SER A 74 -4.12 12.01 63.47
CA SER A 74 -4.82 12.01 64.76
C SER A 74 -4.37 13.14 65.70
N TYR A 75 -3.13 13.63 65.55
CA TYR A 75 -2.62 14.82 66.25
C TYR A 75 -3.00 16.15 65.59
N SER A 76 -3.35 16.13 64.29
CA SER A 76 -3.62 17.33 63.51
C SER A 76 -5.12 17.55 63.22
N GLY A 77 -5.95 16.53 63.46
CA GLY A 77 -7.35 16.46 63.02
C GLY A 77 -8.41 16.96 64.00
N THR A 78 -8.06 17.45 65.19
CA THR A 78 -9.01 18.09 66.10
C THR A 78 -8.57 19.52 66.38
N GLY A 79 -9.21 20.47 65.70
CA GLY A 79 -9.13 21.87 66.05
C GLY A 79 -9.51 22.06 67.52
N ASN A 80 -8.59 22.69 68.28
CA ASN A 80 -8.85 23.50 69.47
C ASN A 80 -9.94 23.00 70.44
N GLN A 81 -9.75 21.82 71.02
CA GLN A 81 -10.25 21.56 72.37
C GLN A 81 -9.03 21.29 73.26
N PRO A 82 -8.65 22.22 74.16
CA PRO A 82 -7.63 21.91 75.14
C PRO A 82 -8.18 20.78 76.02
N ASN A 83 -7.48 19.64 76.01
CA ASN A 83 -7.69 18.58 76.98
C ASN A 83 -7.44 19.16 78.37
N LEU A 84 -8.52 19.61 79.03
CA LEU A 84 -8.49 20.02 80.43
C LEU A 84 -8.14 18.77 81.25
N SER A 85 -6.90 18.70 81.73
CA SER A 85 -6.50 17.63 82.63
C SER A 85 -7.37 17.67 83.89
N PHE A 86 -7.59 16.50 84.50
CA PHE A 86 -8.35 16.38 85.75
C PHE A 86 -7.83 17.29 86.87
N GLU A 87 -6.55 17.66 86.78
CA GLU A 87 -5.86 18.58 87.69
C GLU A 87 -6.22 20.05 87.43
N GLY A 88 -6.45 20.42 86.17
CA GLY A 88 -7.03 21.70 85.77
C GLY A 88 -8.47 21.88 86.26
N ILE A 89 -9.28 20.81 86.24
CA ILE A 89 -10.64 20.81 86.78
C ILE A 89 -10.63 20.95 88.31
N ARG A 90 -9.67 20.31 88.99
CA ARG A 90 -9.52 20.39 90.46
C ARG A 90 -9.10 21.80 90.92
N ASN A 91 -8.19 22.44 90.19
CA ASN A 91 -7.79 23.82 90.47
C ASN A 91 -8.91 24.83 90.20
N PHE A 92 -9.77 24.59 89.21
CA PHE A 92 -10.92 25.46 88.93
C PHE A 92 -11.99 25.36 90.02
N ILE A 93 -12.24 24.16 90.57
CA ILE A 93 -13.19 23.95 91.67
C ILE A 93 -12.68 24.53 92.99
N ASN A 94 -11.38 24.40 93.27
CA ASN A 94 -10.77 24.96 94.49
C ASN A 94 -10.60 26.48 94.43
N ALA A 95 -10.37 27.07 93.26
CA ALA A 95 -10.35 28.53 93.09
C ALA A 95 -11.76 29.15 93.08
N GLY A 96 -12.78 28.40 92.63
CA GLY A 96 -14.15 28.89 92.43
C GLY A 96 -14.99 29.09 93.70
N THR A 97 -14.59 28.54 94.84
CA THR A 97 -15.40 28.59 96.08
C THR A 97 -15.00 29.72 97.04
N GLY A 98 -13.83 30.34 96.86
CA GLY A 98 -13.31 31.37 97.79
C GLY A 98 -13.66 32.83 97.46
N ALA A 99 -14.16 33.13 96.25
CA ALA A 99 -14.35 34.50 95.78
C ALA A 99 -15.83 34.96 95.69
N ILE A 100 -16.80 34.07 95.93
CA ILE A 100 -18.22 34.39 95.78
C ILE A 100 -18.79 35.09 97.05
N GLY A 101 -18.10 35.01 98.18
CA GLY A 101 -18.59 35.51 99.48
C GLY A 101 -18.37 36.99 99.80
N LYS A 102 -17.73 37.78 98.93
CA LYS A 102 -17.39 39.20 99.21
C LYS A 102 -17.94 40.21 98.20
N VAL A 103 -18.64 39.73 97.15
CA VAL A 103 -19.24 40.61 96.15
C VAL A 103 -20.65 40.95 96.59
N SER A 104 -20.95 42.24 96.77
CA SER A 104 -22.29 42.72 97.09
C SER A 104 -23.29 42.30 96.01
N LEU A 105 -24.52 41.91 96.38
CA LEU A 105 -25.59 41.61 95.41
C LEU A 105 -25.84 42.73 94.40
N ALA A 106 -25.53 43.99 94.75
CA ALA A 106 -25.61 45.12 93.84
C ALA A 106 -24.49 45.10 92.79
N GLU A 107 -23.30 44.66 93.18
CA GLU A 107 -22.11 44.56 92.34
C GLU A 107 -22.17 43.32 91.43
N LEU A 108 -22.73 42.22 91.92
CA LEU A 108 -23.06 41.06 91.08
C LEU A 108 -24.12 41.44 90.01
N ARG A 109 -25.12 42.26 90.37
CA ARG A 109 -26.14 42.75 89.41
C ARG A 109 -25.57 43.74 88.40
N SER A 110 -24.62 44.60 88.79
CA SER A 110 -23.95 45.49 87.83
C SER A 110 -22.99 44.72 86.93
N GLN A 111 -22.29 43.72 87.46
CA GLN A 111 -21.42 42.82 86.70
C GLN A 111 -22.22 41.98 85.71
N ILE A 112 -23.34 41.36 86.13
CA ILE A 112 -24.24 40.63 85.22
C ILE A 112 -24.82 41.55 84.13
N ARG A 113 -25.11 42.83 84.44
CA ARG A 113 -25.58 43.80 83.44
C ARG A 113 -24.47 44.25 82.48
N GLY A 114 -23.26 44.48 82.96
CA GLY A 114 -22.08 44.78 82.13
C GLY A 114 -21.68 43.59 81.25
N ASP A 115 -21.73 42.39 81.80
CA ASP A 115 -21.51 41.12 81.09
C ASP A 115 -22.62 40.84 80.08
N ALA A 116 -23.86 41.27 80.33
CA ALA A 116 -24.95 41.16 79.36
C ALA A 116 -24.72 42.05 78.13
N THR A 117 -24.23 43.28 78.31
CA THR A 117 -23.84 44.16 77.19
C THR A 117 -22.62 43.61 76.44
N ALA A 118 -21.60 43.13 77.15
CA ALA A 118 -20.42 42.51 76.54
C ALA A 118 -20.78 41.22 75.78
N MET A 119 -21.67 40.38 76.32
CA MET A 119 -22.19 39.20 75.61
C MET A 119 -23.01 39.56 74.38
N ALA A 120 -23.79 40.64 74.43
CA ALA A 120 -24.52 41.13 73.26
C ALA A 120 -23.54 41.54 72.15
N ASP A 121 -22.48 42.27 72.48
CA ASP A 121 -21.45 42.67 71.53
C ASP A 121 -20.72 41.45 70.94
N VAL A 122 -20.30 40.50 71.76
CA VAL A 122 -19.70 39.23 71.32
C VAL A 122 -20.66 38.46 70.40
N LYS A 123 -21.96 38.40 70.72
CA LYS A 123 -22.96 37.75 69.87
C LYS A 123 -23.07 38.46 68.51
N THR A 124 -23.06 39.79 68.48
CA THR A 124 -23.09 40.51 67.19
C THR A 124 -21.82 40.26 66.37
N GLU A 125 -20.66 40.18 67.01
CA GLU A 125 -19.39 39.91 66.33
C GLU A 125 -19.34 38.48 65.79
N VAL A 126 -19.80 37.48 66.57
CA VAL A 126 -19.91 36.09 66.13
C VAL A 126 -20.88 35.97 64.95
N LEU A 127 -22.01 36.68 64.97
CA LEU A 127 -22.96 36.69 63.85
C LEU A 127 -22.33 37.33 62.59
N LYS A 128 -21.63 38.45 62.73
CA LYS A 128 -20.90 39.10 61.63
C LYS A 128 -19.81 38.20 61.06
N GLN A 129 -19.04 37.52 61.91
CA GLN A 129 -18.02 36.57 61.49
C GLN A 129 -18.64 35.39 60.73
N ARG A 130 -19.73 34.82 61.25
CA ARG A 130 -20.45 33.74 60.58
C ARG A 130 -21.02 34.17 59.23
N GLU A 131 -21.56 35.38 59.13
CA GLU A 131 -22.04 35.94 57.88
C GLU A 131 -20.88 36.12 56.87
N LYS A 132 -19.75 36.64 57.32
CA LYS A 132 -18.54 36.79 56.51
C LYS A 132 -18.01 35.44 56.02
N GLU A 133 -17.99 34.42 56.87
CA GLU A 133 -17.59 33.05 56.51
C GLU A 133 -18.55 32.46 55.46
N LEU A 134 -19.87 32.57 55.66
CA LEU A 134 -20.87 32.11 54.69
C LEU A 134 -20.73 32.80 53.34
N LEU A 135 -20.48 34.11 53.32
CA LEU A 135 -20.22 34.86 52.10
C LEU A 135 -18.92 34.43 51.43
N SER A 136 -17.87 34.14 52.20
CA SER A 136 -16.60 33.62 51.66
C SER A 136 -16.78 32.24 51.05
N ASN A 137 -17.54 31.36 51.70
CA ASN A 137 -17.86 30.01 51.23
C ASN A 137 -18.71 30.07 49.96
N LEU A 138 -19.69 30.98 49.88
CA LEU A 138 -20.48 31.19 48.67
C LEU A 138 -19.63 31.66 47.49
N ARG A 139 -18.68 32.58 47.73
CA ARG A 139 -17.75 33.03 46.68
C ARG A 139 -16.83 31.91 46.24
N ALA A 140 -16.29 31.12 47.17
CA ALA A 140 -15.45 29.96 46.85
C ALA A 140 -16.23 28.90 46.06
N LEU A 141 -17.47 28.59 46.47
CA LEU A 141 -18.33 27.63 45.77
C LEU A 141 -18.64 28.11 44.34
N LYS A 142 -18.95 29.39 44.16
CA LYS A 142 -19.19 29.99 42.83
C LYS A 142 -17.95 29.94 41.94
N SER A 143 -16.77 30.23 42.50
CA SER A 143 -15.49 30.12 41.79
C SER A 143 -15.21 28.68 41.37
N ASN A 144 -15.35 27.72 42.28
CA ASN A 144 -15.16 26.31 42.00
C ASN A 144 -16.14 25.80 40.95
N HIS A 145 -17.41 26.23 41.01
CA HIS A 145 -18.40 25.86 40.00
C HIS A 145 -18.03 26.40 38.61
N SER A 146 -17.58 27.65 38.53
CA SER A 146 -17.08 28.24 37.29
C SER A 146 -15.86 27.49 36.74
N GLU A 147 -14.93 27.09 37.60
CA GLU A 147 -13.74 26.33 37.20
C GLU A 147 -14.10 24.93 36.69
N ILE A 148 -15.01 24.23 37.38
CA ILE A 148 -15.52 22.92 36.95
C ILE A 148 -16.20 23.03 35.57
N MET A 149 -17.00 24.06 35.36
CA MET A 149 -17.66 24.27 34.05
C MET A 149 -16.66 24.58 32.94
N SER A 150 -15.62 25.39 33.21
CA SER A 150 -14.55 25.64 32.24
C SER A 150 -13.81 24.36 31.87
N LYS A 151 -13.40 23.56 32.86
CA LYS A 151 -12.72 22.27 32.64
C LYS A 151 -13.59 21.30 31.85
N ARG A 152 -14.88 21.23 32.18
CA ARG A 152 -15.83 20.39 31.45
C ARG A 152 -15.95 20.81 29.98
N MET A 153 -16.00 22.11 29.71
CA MET A 153 -16.04 22.63 28.34
C MET A 153 -14.75 22.32 27.58
N GLU A 154 -13.58 22.48 28.22
CA GLU A 154 -12.29 22.11 27.63
C GLU A 154 -12.21 20.60 27.32
N GLU A 155 -12.63 19.75 28.25
CA GLU A 155 -12.69 18.30 28.05
C GLU A 155 -13.65 17.93 26.91
N GLU A 156 -14.84 18.55 26.85
CA GLU A 156 -15.81 18.32 25.78
C GLU A 156 -15.25 18.71 24.41
N THR A 157 -14.62 19.88 24.31
CA THR A 157 -13.97 20.30 23.05
C THR A 157 -12.84 19.35 22.65
N ARG A 158 -12.04 18.87 23.61
CA ARG A 158 -10.98 17.88 23.35
C ARG A 158 -11.54 16.53 22.89
N ILE A 159 -12.66 16.09 23.47
CA ILE A 159 -13.34 14.87 23.04
C ILE A 159 -13.88 15.05 21.62
N GLN A 160 -14.50 16.20 21.31
CA GLN A 160 -14.98 16.50 19.97
C GLN A 160 -13.86 16.51 18.94
N THR A 161 -12.70 17.10 19.24
CA THR A 161 -11.54 17.06 18.33
C THR A 161 -11.03 15.64 18.13
N MET A 162 -10.93 14.83 19.19
CA MET A 162 -10.51 13.43 19.06
C MET A 162 -11.48 12.60 18.22
N ILE A 163 -12.80 12.84 18.33
CA ILE A 163 -13.80 12.19 17.48
C ILE A 163 -13.61 12.61 16.02
N GLY A 164 -13.40 13.91 15.76
CA GLY A 164 -13.12 14.42 14.43
C GLY A 164 -11.89 13.79 13.79
N ASP A 165 -10.78 13.68 14.54
CA ASP A 165 -9.53 13.06 14.06
C ASP A 165 -9.74 11.57 13.73
N LEU A 166 -10.52 10.84 14.55
CA LEU A 166 -10.84 9.43 14.30
C LEU A 166 -11.71 9.25 13.06
N ASP A 167 -12.68 10.13 12.84
CA ASP A 167 -13.52 10.11 11.65
C ASP A 167 -12.72 10.45 10.38
N GLU A 168 -11.78 11.41 10.47
CA GLU A 168 -10.87 11.72 9.37
C GLU A 168 -9.96 10.52 9.05
N GLN A 169 -9.35 9.91 10.07
CA GLN A 169 -8.53 8.70 9.89
C GLN A 169 -9.34 7.57 9.24
N ARG A 170 -10.55 7.29 9.74
CA ARG A 170 -11.44 6.29 9.16
C ARG A 170 -11.79 6.61 7.70
N SER A 171 -12.11 7.86 7.38
CA SER A 171 -12.44 8.27 6.01
C SER A 171 -11.24 8.13 5.06
N SER A 172 -10.04 8.45 5.54
CA SER A 172 -8.79 8.31 4.79
C SER A 172 -8.44 6.85 4.53
N GLU A 173 -8.65 5.97 5.53
CA GLU A 173 -8.45 4.53 5.39
C GLU A 173 -9.41 3.93 4.38
N ILE A 174 -10.70 4.27 4.45
CA ILE A 174 -11.70 3.82 3.46
C ILE A 174 -11.31 4.28 2.05
N ARG A 175 -10.87 5.53 1.90
CA ARG A 175 -10.40 6.05 0.60
C ARG A 175 -9.19 5.29 0.08
N ALA A 176 -8.22 4.99 0.95
CA ALA A 176 -7.03 4.21 0.58
C ALA A 176 -7.40 2.77 0.18
N ARG A 177 -8.35 2.13 0.87
CA ARG A 177 -8.86 0.79 0.51
C ARG A 177 -9.54 0.80 -0.86
N MET A 178 -10.41 1.78 -1.12
CA MET A 178 -11.07 1.96 -2.41
C MET A 178 -10.06 2.17 -3.54
N GLU A 179 -9.03 2.97 -3.32
CA GLU A 179 -8.00 3.22 -4.33
C GLU A 179 -7.16 1.97 -4.60
N LYS A 180 -6.83 1.21 -3.55
CA LYS A 180 -6.14 -0.09 -3.70
C LYS A 180 -6.97 -1.08 -4.53
N GLU A 181 -8.28 -1.14 -4.31
CA GLU A 181 -9.18 -1.98 -5.11
C GLU A 181 -9.26 -1.51 -6.57
N ARG A 182 -9.36 -0.20 -6.82
CA ARG A 182 -9.34 0.34 -8.18
C ARG A 182 -8.05 0.01 -8.92
N VAL A 183 -6.90 0.15 -8.26
CA VAL A 183 -5.60 -0.21 -8.84
C VAL A 183 -5.55 -1.71 -9.14
N LYS A 184 -6.04 -2.55 -8.21
CA LYS A 184 -6.11 -4.00 -8.42
C LYS A 184 -6.98 -4.37 -9.62
N ASP A 185 -8.16 -3.77 -9.74
CA ASP A 185 -9.07 -3.99 -10.87
C ASP A 185 -8.47 -3.50 -12.20
N ALA A 186 -7.78 -2.36 -12.18
CA ALA A 186 -7.08 -1.85 -13.35
C ALA A 186 -5.95 -2.80 -13.80
N LEU A 187 -5.16 -3.32 -12.87
CA LEU A 187 -4.12 -4.31 -13.16
C LEU A 187 -4.72 -5.60 -13.73
N GLN A 188 -5.78 -6.13 -13.12
CA GLN A 188 -6.46 -7.32 -13.64
C GLN A 188 -7.03 -7.11 -15.04
N LYS A 189 -7.54 -5.92 -15.36
CA LYS A 189 -8.01 -5.58 -16.71
C LYS A 189 -6.86 -5.53 -17.71
N ILE A 190 -5.72 -4.94 -17.33
CA ILE A 190 -4.52 -4.90 -18.16
C ILE A 190 -3.98 -6.32 -18.41
N ASP A 191 -3.90 -7.15 -17.38
CA ASP A 191 -3.44 -8.54 -17.51
C ASP A 191 -4.34 -9.35 -18.45
N LYS A 192 -5.67 -9.22 -18.30
CA LYS A 192 -6.64 -9.86 -19.22
C LYS A 192 -6.48 -9.36 -20.65
N ALA A 193 -6.31 -8.05 -20.86
CA ALA A 193 -6.10 -7.49 -22.18
C ALA A 193 -4.78 -7.96 -22.81
N ASN A 194 -3.71 -8.05 -22.03
CA ASN A 194 -2.41 -8.53 -22.47
C ASN A 194 -2.46 -10.02 -22.84
N LEU A 195 -3.12 -10.86 -22.02
CA LEU A 195 -3.32 -12.27 -22.34
C LEU A 195 -4.12 -12.47 -23.62
N GLN A 196 -5.21 -11.72 -23.78
CA GLN A 196 -6.00 -11.75 -25.03
C GLN A 196 -5.18 -11.29 -26.24
N ALA A 197 -4.36 -10.24 -26.09
CA ALA A 197 -3.48 -9.77 -27.16
C ALA A 197 -2.45 -10.85 -27.56
N LEU A 198 -1.84 -11.52 -26.57
CA LEU A 198 -0.89 -12.61 -26.80
C LEU A 198 -1.57 -13.82 -27.46
N GLU A 199 -2.78 -14.18 -27.05
CA GLU A 199 -3.55 -15.27 -27.68
C GLU A 199 -3.86 -14.95 -29.14
N ILE A 200 -4.23 -13.71 -29.45
CA ILE A 200 -4.48 -13.27 -30.83
C ILE A 200 -3.19 -13.30 -31.65
N GLU A 201 -2.09 -12.78 -31.11
CA GLU A 201 -0.78 -12.79 -31.79
C GLU A 201 -0.30 -14.22 -32.07
N LYS A 202 -0.43 -15.12 -31.09
CA LYS A 202 -0.08 -16.54 -31.26
C LYS A 202 -0.95 -17.24 -32.30
N ARG A 203 -2.25 -16.93 -32.35
CA ARG A 203 -3.14 -17.47 -33.40
C ARG A 203 -2.74 -16.95 -34.78
N GLN A 204 -2.42 -15.67 -34.90
CA GLN A 204 -1.94 -15.08 -36.16
C GLN A 204 -0.63 -15.72 -36.63
N GLU A 205 0.33 -15.91 -35.73
CA GLU A 205 1.60 -16.59 -36.00
C GLU A 205 1.38 -18.04 -36.47
N ILE A 206 0.47 -18.77 -35.81
CA ILE A 206 0.10 -20.14 -36.24
C ILE A 206 -0.52 -20.12 -37.64
N ASP A 207 -1.44 -19.19 -37.92
CA ASP A 207 -2.09 -19.08 -39.22
C ASP A 207 -1.08 -18.72 -40.34
N GLU A 208 -0.09 -17.88 -40.04
CA GLU A 208 1.01 -17.55 -40.95
C GLU A 208 1.88 -18.78 -41.24
N LEU A 209 2.27 -19.53 -40.20
CA LEU A 209 3.06 -20.75 -40.35
C LEU A 209 2.32 -21.84 -41.15
N ILE A 210 1.00 -21.97 -40.97
CA ILE A 210 0.18 -22.88 -41.77
C ILE A 210 0.19 -22.47 -43.25
N LYS A 211 0.02 -21.18 -43.55
CA LYS A 211 0.08 -20.67 -44.93
C LYS A 211 1.44 -20.91 -45.56
N GLU A 212 2.52 -20.68 -44.82
CA GLU A 212 3.89 -20.97 -45.28
C GLU A 212 4.10 -22.46 -45.53
N GLN A 213 3.62 -23.32 -44.63
CA GLN A 213 3.68 -24.77 -44.80
C GLN A 213 2.93 -25.24 -46.05
N GLU A 214 1.71 -24.74 -46.28
CA GLU A 214 0.93 -25.04 -47.48
C GLU A 214 1.62 -24.55 -48.75
N PHE A 215 2.21 -23.35 -48.71
CA PHE A 215 2.95 -22.79 -49.83
C PHE A 215 4.21 -23.60 -50.16
N LEU A 216 4.98 -24.00 -49.14
CA LEU A 216 6.14 -24.87 -49.30
C LEU A 216 5.74 -26.24 -49.84
N LYS A 217 4.64 -26.83 -49.35
CA LYS A 217 4.11 -28.10 -49.85
C LYS A 217 3.72 -28.02 -51.32
N LYS A 218 3.11 -26.91 -51.76
CA LYS A 218 2.82 -26.68 -53.20
C LYS A 218 4.11 -26.60 -54.02
N LYS A 219 5.13 -25.88 -53.53
CA LYS A 219 6.45 -25.81 -54.20
C LYS A 219 7.13 -27.18 -54.28
N GLU A 220 7.06 -27.98 -53.22
CA GLU A 220 7.59 -29.34 -53.18
C GLU A 220 6.90 -30.22 -54.22
N MET A 221 5.56 -30.19 -54.30
CA MET A 221 4.83 -30.94 -55.33
C MET A 221 5.23 -30.53 -56.75
N LEU A 222 5.35 -29.23 -57.03
CA LEU A 222 5.79 -28.73 -58.34
C LEU A 222 7.22 -29.19 -58.69
N ALA A 223 8.14 -29.17 -57.71
CA ALA A 223 9.50 -29.65 -57.90
C ALA A 223 9.55 -31.17 -58.15
N LEU A 224 8.72 -31.95 -57.45
CA LEU A 224 8.59 -33.40 -57.67
C LEU A 224 8.04 -33.71 -59.06
N GLU A 225 7.04 -32.96 -59.54
CA GLU A 225 6.52 -33.08 -60.91
C GLU A 225 7.59 -32.76 -61.96
N GLU A 226 8.40 -31.73 -61.74
CA GLU A 226 9.51 -31.38 -62.63
C GLU A 226 10.59 -32.48 -62.65
N ILE A 227 10.98 -33.00 -61.49
CA ILE A 227 11.89 -34.14 -61.39
C ILE A 227 11.33 -35.34 -62.16
N GLN A 228 10.05 -35.67 -61.99
CA GLN A 228 9.41 -36.78 -62.69
C GLN A 228 9.41 -36.57 -64.21
N LYS A 229 9.17 -35.34 -64.70
CA LYS A 229 9.29 -35.00 -66.12
C LYS A 229 10.73 -35.18 -66.63
N LEU A 230 11.72 -34.71 -65.88
CA LEU A 230 13.14 -34.85 -66.25
C LEU A 230 13.57 -36.32 -66.29
N VAL A 231 13.15 -37.13 -65.31
CA VAL A 231 13.39 -38.58 -65.30
C VAL A 231 12.78 -39.23 -66.54
N GLY A 232 11.51 -38.94 -66.87
CA GLY A 232 10.89 -39.44 -68.10
C GLY A 232 11.60 -38.99 -69.38
N GLN A 233 12.12 -37.75 -69.43
CA GLN A 233 12.93 -37.28 -70.56
C GLN A 233 14.26 -38.03 -70.67
N ILE A 234 14.94 -38.31 -69.54
CA ILE A 234 16.16 -39.10 -69.51
C ILE A 234 15.89 -40.52 -69.99
N ASP A 235 14.82 -41.17 -69.52
CA ASP A 235 14.46 -42.53 -69.92
C ASP A 235 14.13 -42.63 -71.41
N THR A 236 13.38 -41.67 -71.95
CA THR A 236 13.10 -41.61 -73.39
C THR A 236 14.35 -41.32 -74.22
N ASN A 237 15.25 -40.45 -73.73
CA ASN A 237 16.53 -40.18 -74.41
C ASN A 237 17.47 -41.39 -74.36
N ASN A 238 17.55 -42.09 -73.24
CA ASN A 238 18.31 -43.33 -73.10
C ASN A 238 17.76 -44.41 -74.04
N SER A 239 16.44 -44.59 -74.08
CA SER A 239 15.79 -45.53 -75.01
C SER A 239 16.07 -45.17 -76.48
N LYS A 240 16.07 -43.88 -76.84
CA LYS A 240 16.46 -43.40 -78.17
C LYS A 240 17.93 -43.68 -78.49
N MET A 241 18.83 -43.51 -77.51
CA MET A 241 20.25 -43.84 -77.65
C MET A 241 20.49 -45.34 -77.84
N GLU A 242 19.78 -46.19 -77.09
CA GLU A 242 19.86 -47.64 -77.22
C GLU A 242 19.26 -48.14 -78.55
N SER A 243 18.15 -47.54 -78.98
CA SER A 243 17.49 -47.87 -80.26
C SER A 243 18.12 -47.22 -81.48
N THR A 244 19.12 -46.33 -81.33
CA THR A 244 19.98 -45.91 -82.44
C THR A 244 21.14 -46.91 -82.55
N PRO A 245 21.05 -47.95 -83.41
CA PRO A 245 22.11 -48.93 -83.55
C PRO A 245 23.40 -48.25 -84.01
N LEU A 246 24.42 -48.24 -83.13
CA LEU A 246 25.86 -48.40 -83.36
C LEU A 246 26.49 -47.96 -84.70
N LYS A 247 25.93 -47.02 -85.46
CA LYS A 247 26.59 -46.39 -86.62
C LYS A 247 27.73 -45.45 -86.20
N ARG A 248 27.93 -45.23 -84.89
CA ARG A 248 29.07 -44.48 -84.34
C ARG A 248 30.29 -45.35 -84.03
N SER A 249 30.23 -46.68 -84.20
CA SER A 249 31.39 -47.58 -84.04
C SER A 249 32.32 -47.65 -85.27
N ALA A 250 32.14 -46.77 -86.26
CA ALA A 250 32.99 -46.70 -87.47
C ALA A 250 33.66 -45.32 -87.68
N LEU A 251 33.77 -44.50 -86.64
CA LEU A 251 34.50 -43.22 -86.69
C LEU A 251 35.41 -43.08 -85.46
N SER A 252 36.36 -44.00 -85.32
CA SER A 252 37.58 -43.71 -84.57
C SER A 252 38.60 -43.03 -85.50
N LEU A 253 38.75 -41.71 -85.28
CA LEU A 253 39.78 -40.78 -85.80
C LEU A 253 39.59 -40.33 -87.27
N PRO A 254 39.87 -39.06 -87.63
CA PRO A 254 40.88 -38.15 -87.04
C PRO A 254 40.34 -36.77 -86.64
N TRP A 255 41.18 -36.05 -85.88
CA TRP A 255 41.06 -34.62 -85.62
C TRP A 255 40.75 -33.86 -86.92
N GLY A 256 39.51 -33.40 -87.06
CA GLY A 256 39.04 -32.70 -88.25
C GLY A 256 38.14 -31.56 -87.83
N ASN A 257 38.72 -30.37 -87.84
CA ASN A 257 38.06 -29.07 -87.74
C ASN A 257 36.72 -29.04 -88.51
N GLN A 258 35.61 -29.08 -87.80
CA GLN A 258 34.30 -28.65 -88.33
C GLN A 258 33.35 -28.35 -87.17
N LEU A 259 33.74 -27.41 -86.31
CA LEU A 259 32.76 -26.53 -85.67
C LEU A 259 32.58 -25.34 -86.60
N GLU A 260 31.55 -25.39 -87.44
CA GLU A 260 31.04 -24.19 -88.07
C GLU A 260 30.48 -23.27 -86.97
N ASN A 261 31.00 -22.04 -86.96
CA ASN A 261 30.92 -21.01 -85.92
C ASN A 261 31.89 -21.18 -84.74
N PRO A 262 33.21 -21.00 -84.95
CA PRO A 262 34.09 -20.61 -83.85
C PRO A 262 33.60 -19.25 -83.35
N VAL A 263 32.86 -19.24 -82.24
CA VAL A 263 32.70 -18.03 -81.43
C VAL A 263 34.12 -17.55 -81.19
N SER A 264 34.47 -16.40 -81.78
CA SER A 264 35.86 -15.98 -81.84
C SER A 264 36.40 -15.94 -80.41
N ALA A 265 37.66 -16.34 -80.19
CA ALA A 265 38.25 -16.29 -78.85
C ALA A 265 38.14 -14.88 -78.23
N THR A 266 38.00 -13.86 -79.07
CA THR A 266 37.68 -12.47 -78.74
C THR A 266 36.25 -12.29 -78.19
N ASP A 267 35.23 -12.94 -78.76
CA ASP A 267 33.84 -12.88 -78.25
C ASP A 267 33.69 -13.55 -76.88
N PHE A 268 34.39 -14.65 -76.64
CA PHE A 268 34.41 -15.30 -75.31
C PHE A 268 35.08 -14.41 -74.26
N ARG A 269 36.21 -13.79 -74.60
CA ARG A 269 36.89 -12.84 -73.71
C ARG A 269 36.04 -11.59 -73.46
N GLN A 270 35.34 -11.10 -74.49
CA GLN A 270 34.45 -9.94 -74.37
C GLN A 270 33.24 -10.25 -73.48
N LYS A 271 32.59 -11.41 -73.67
CA LYS A 271 31.49 -11.86 -72.81
C LYS A 271 31.98 -12.04 -71.37
N PHE A 272 33.12 -12.68 -71.15
CA PHE A 272 33.67 -12.86 -69.80
C PHE A 272 34.00 -11.53 -69.12
N ALA A 273 34.58 -10.58 -69.86
CA ALA A 273 34.84 -9.22 -69.36
C ALA A 273 33.55 -8.45 -69.07
N GLN A 274 32.50 -8.60 -69.88
CA GLN A 274 31.18 -8.00 -69.64
C GLN A 274 30.51 -8.62 -68.41
N THR A 275 30.50 -9.94 -68.27
CA THR A 275 29.95 -10.61 -67.08
C THR A 275 30.71 -10.20 -65.82
N GLY A 276 32.04 -10.09 -65.88
CA GLY A 276 32.86 -9.61 -64.77
C GLY A 276 32.54 -8.16 -64.38
N ARG A 277 32.30 -7.28 -65.36
CA ARG A 277 31.86 -5.89 -65.09
C ARG A 277 30.48 -5.83 -64.47
N ASN A 278 29.52 -6.60 -64.99
CA ASN A 278 28.15 -6.63 -64.47
C ASN A 278 28.11 -7.15 -63.03
N LEU A 279 28.85 -8.23 -62.73
CA LEU A 279 28.99 -8.75 -61.37
C LEU A 279 29.67 -7.75 -60.44
N GLY A 280 30.69 -7.02 -60.92
CA GLY A 280 31.34 -5.96 -60.16
C GLY A 280 30.41 -4.79 -59.83
N GLU A 281 29.59 -4.38 -60.80
CA GLU A 281 28.59 -3.31 -60.63
C GLU A 281 27.48 -3.74 -59.66
N GLU A 282 26.97 -4.96 -59.78
CA GLU A 282 25.97 -5.52 -58.88
C GLU A 282 26.50 -5.65 -57.44
N ALA A 283 27.73 -6.14 -57.28
CA ALA A 283 28.38 -6.21 -55.97
C ALA A 283 28.58 -4.81 -55.35
N ALA A 284 28.88 -3.79 -56.15
CA ALA A 284 28.98 -2.41 -55.68
C ALA A 284 27.62 -1.85 -55.23
N LYS A 285 26.56 -2.10 -56.01
CA LYS A 285 25.17 -1.71 -55.64
C LYS A 285 24.75 -2.36 -54.32
N LEU A 286 25.01 -3.66 -54.15
CA LEU A 286 24.70 -4.37 -52.90
C LEU A 286 25.48 -3.81 -51.69
N ARG A 287 26.74 -3.37 -51.88
CA ARG A 287 27.51 -2.71 -50.81
C ARG A 287 26.90 -1.36 -50.39
N ILE A 288 26.45 -0.56 -51.35
CA ILE A 288 25.78 0.73 -51.07
C ILE A 288 24.46 0.50 -50.33
N ILE A 289 23.62 -0.44 -50.79
CA ILE A 289 22.37 -0.80 -50.13
C ILE A 289 22.62 -1.29 -48.70
N ARG A 290 23.65 -2.12 -48.49
CA ARG A 290 24.04 -2.59 -47.15
C ARG A 290 24.45 -1.42 -46.24
N GLN A 291 25.22 -0.45 -46.74
CA GLN A 291 25.59 0.74 -45.96
C GLN A 291 24.38 1.59 -45.61
N GLN A 292 23.46 1.81 -46.54
CA GLN A 292 22.21 2.55 -46.29
C GLN A 292 21.37 1.88 -45.19
N ARG A 293 21.15 0.56 -45.28
CA ARG A 293 20.40 -0.18 -44.25
C ARG A 293 21.09 -0.18 -42.88
N MET A 294 22.42 -0.19 -42.84
CA MET A 294 23.16 -0.06 -41.58
C MET A 294 23.02 1.34 -40.98
N ALA A 295 23.02 2.39 -41.81
CA ALA A 295 22.77 3.76 -41.37
C ALA A 295 21.34 3.96 -40.84
N GLU A 296 20.34 3.42 -41.54
CA GLU A 296 18.93 3.43 -41.11
C GLU A 296 18.74 2.68 -39.78
N ARG A 297 19.33 1.48 -39.65
CA ARG A 297 19.33 0.75 -38.38
C ARG A 297 19.95 1.56 -37.25
N GLY A 298 21.08 2.22 -37.51
CA GLY A 298 21.71 3.13 -36.55
C GLY A 298 20.78 4.27 -36.14
N ALA A 299 20.09 4.90 -37.09
CA ALA A 299 19.13 5.98 -36.82
C ALA A 299 17.89 5.51 -36.02
N ILE A 300 17.41 4.29 -36.27
CA ILE A 300 16.31 3.71 -35.51
C ILE A 300 16.73 3.42 -34.06
N VAL A 301 17.93 2.84 -33.86
CA VAL A 301 18.45 2.55 -32.52
C VAL A 301 18.65 3.84 -31.72
N THR A 302 19.24 4.88 -32.31
CA THR A 302 19.40 6.18 -31.61
C THR A 302 18.05 6.82 -31.28
N LYS A 303 17.05 6.69 -32.16
CA LYS A 303 15.69 7.16 -31.88
C LYS A 303 15.00 6.37 -30.76
N LEU A 304 15.18 5.05 -30.71
CA LEU A 304 14.68 4.20 -29.63
C LEU A 304 15.36 4.57 -28.29
N GLU A 305 16.67 4.77 -28.29
CA GLU A 305 17.40 5.23 -27.10
C GLU A 305 16.97 6.61 -26.63
N ALA A 306 16.68 7.54 -27.54
CA ALA A 306 16.15 8.86 -27.18
C ALA A 306 14.77 8.73 -26.52
N MET A 307 13.90 7.85 -27.05
CA MET A 307 12.59 7.59 -26.44
C MET A 307 12.72 6.93 -25.07
N THR A 308 13.63 5.96 -24.88
CA THR A 308 13.82 5.32 -23.57
C THR A 308 14.42 6.26 -22.52
N ARG A 309 15.34 7.15 -22.92
CA ARG A 309 15.86 8.21 -22.03
C ARG A 309 14.79 9.23 -21.67
N SER A 310 13.92 9.61 -22.60
CA SER A 310 12.77 10.48 -22.33
C SER A 310 11.79 9.84 -21.34
N THR A 311 11.60 8.51 -21.38
CA THR A 311 10.73 7.81 -20.43
C THR A 311 11.36 7.57 -19.05
N ASN A 312 12.69 7.50 -18.96
CA ASN A 312 13.38 7.27 -17.67
C ASN A 312 13.76 8.56 -16.92
N GLY A 313 13.65 9.73 -17.55
CA GLY A 313 14.02 11.03 -16.96
C GLY A 313 12.87 11.87 -16.38
N GLN A 314 11.61 11.47 -16.56
CA GLN A 314 10.45 12.17 -16.01
C GLN A 314 9.65 11.21 -15.14
N THR A 315 9.66 11.45 -13.82
CA THR A 315 8.56 11.02 -12.96
C THR A 315 7.25 11.52 -13.59
N PRO A 316 6.30 10.65 -13.95
CA PRO A 316 5.13 11.05 -14.71
C PRO A 316 4.24 11.95 -13.85
N SER A 317 4.16 13.23 -14.26
CA SER A 317 2.99 14.05 -13.98
C SER A 317 1.75 13.37 -14.62
N PRO A 318 0.58 13.33 -13.97
CA PRO A 318 -0.56 12.51 -14.40
C PRO A 318 -1.26 12.95 -15.69
N THR A 319 -0.76 13.96 -16.41
CA THR A 319 -1.49 14.62 -17.50
C THR A 319 -0.91 14.44 -18.90
N GLU A 320 0.28 13.83 -19.07
CA GLU A 320 0.89 13.65 -20.40
C GLU A 320 1.12 12.17 -20.73
N ARG A 321 0.05 11.37 -20.67
CA ARG A 321 0.03 10.11 -21.43
C ARG A 321 -0.26 10.47 -22.88
N ILE A 322 0.73 10.32 -23.75
CA ILE A 322 0.53 10.25 -25.20
C ILE A 322 -0.63 9.28 -25.42
N SER A 323 -1.76 9.81 -25.89
CA SER A 323 -2.99 9.02 -25.98
C SER A 323 -2.71 7.77 -26.79
N GLU A 324 -3.22 6.62 -26.35
CA GLU A 324 -2.98 5.34 -27.00
C GLU A 324 -3.37 5.37 -28.50
N ASN A 325 -4.28 6.28 -28.86
CA ASN A 325 -4.65 6.63 -30.23
C ASN A 325 -3.51 7.23 -31.06
N GLN A 326 -2.66 8.09 -30.50
CA GLN A 326 -1.48 8.62 -31.20
C GLN A 326 -0.43 7.52 -31.44
N ARG A 327 -0.29 6.60 -30.49
CA ARG A 327 0.62 5.45 -30.62
C ARG A 327 0.15 4.48 -31.70
N ARG A 328 -1.16 4.19 -31.75
CA ARG A 328 -1.79 3.36 -32.81
C ARG A 328 -1.64 3.99 -34.19
N LYS A 329 -1.88 5.30 -34.35
CA LYS A 329 -1.70 6.01 -35.63
C LYS A 329 -0.27 5.95 -36.17
N LEU A 330 0.73 6.01 -35.28
CA LEU A 330 2.15 5.88 -35.67
C LEU A 330 2.49 4.45 -36.14
N ILE A 331 1.90 3.44 -35.52
CA ILE A 331 2.10 2.04 -35.93
C ILE A 331 1.44 1.78 -37.30
N GLU A 332 0.23 2.28 -37.52
CA GLU A 332 -0.46 2.15 -38.81
C GLU A 332 0.28 2.85 -39.96
N THR A 333 0.82 4.05 -39.73
CA THR A 333 1.61 4.76 -40.74
C THR A 333 2.93 4.07 -41.05
N LEU A 334 3.56 3.40 -40.08
CA LEU A 334 4.76 2.58 -40.32
C LEU A 334 4.45 1.31 -41.11
N LYS A 335 3.33 0.63 -40.80
CA LYS A 335 2.88 -0.55 -41.55
C LYS A 335 2.54 -0.20 -43.00
N ALA A 336 1.85 0.92 -43.23
CA ALA A 336 1.49 1.39 -44.57
C ALA A 336 2.73 1.67 -45.44
N LYS A 337 3.77 2.30 -44.87
CA LYS A 337 5.03 2.53 -45.59
C LYS A 337 5.79 1.24 -45.91
N GLN A 338 5.80 0.27 -45.00
CA GLN A 338 6.41 -1.03 -45.28
C GLN A 338 5.67 -1.80 -46.38
N THR A 339 4.35 -1.67 -46.46
CA THR A 339 3.57 -2.28 -47.55
C THR A 339 3.77 -1.58 -48.90
N GLU A 340 3.96 -0.26 -48.92
CA GLU A 340 4.31 0.49 -50.14
C GLU A 340 5.72 0.17 -50.64
N GLU A 341 6.65 -0.21 -49.77
CA GLU A 341 8.03 -0.57 -50.15
C GLU A 341 8.18 -2.04 -50.61
N MET A 342 7.22 -2.91 -50.28
CA MET A 342 7.21 -4.32 -50.72
C MET A 342 6.36 -4.56 -51.98
N ALA A 343 5.52 -3.60 -52.36
CA ALA A 343 4.80 -3.58 -53.63
C ALA A 343 5.66 -2.95 -54.73
#